data_AF-A0A6S6P7D5-F1
#
_entry.id   AF-A0A6S6P7D5-F1
#
_cell.length_a   1.000
_cell.length_b   1.000
_cell.length_c   1.000
_cell.angle_alpha   90.00
_cell.angle_beta   90.00
_cell.angle_gamma   90.00
#
_symmetry.space_group_name_H-M   'P 1'
#
loop_
_entity.id
_entity.type
_entity.pdbx_description
1 polymer ?
#
loop_
_entity_poly.entity_id
_entity_poly.type
_entity_poly.pdbx_seq_one_letter_code
_entity_poly.pdbx_strand_id
1 'polypeptide(L)'
;MSVTDEYLKNNEDYAKTFSGPLPMPPSKHVAVVACMDARLDVYRALGLGPGEAHVIHTDCGMLTFTDDEFKKSIQDETGIKPEWATEAFTDLEEDVRQSIRRIEASPFVTRQESLRGFVFDVATGRLTEVTL
;
A
#
# COMPACT_ATOMS: atom_id res chain seq x y z
N MET A 1 -11.53 -24.22 13.10
CA MET A 1 -11.40 -23.70 11.73
C MET A 1 -10.85 -22.30 11.88
N SER A 2 -9.67 -22.06 11.32
CA SER A 2 -8.98 -20.77 11.34
C SER A 2 -9.48 -19.87 10.20
N VAL A 3 -9.18 -18.57 10.26
CA VAL A 3 -9.42 -17.65 9.14
C VAL A 3 -8.66 -18.09 7.90
N THR A 4 -7.45 -18.65 8.08
CA THR A 4 -6.66 -19.22 6.98
C THR A 4 -7.39 -20.38 6.29
N ASP A 5 -8.04 -21.26 7.04
CA ASP A 5 -8.79 -22.38 6.47
C ASP A 5 -9.95 -21.88 5.59
N GLU A 6 -10.62 -20.81 6.01
CA GLU A 6 -11.68 -20.17 5.25
C GLU A 6 -11.14 -19.55 3.95
N TYR A 7 -10.00 -18.85 4.00
CA TYR A 7 -9.39 -18.25 2.81
C TYR A 7 -8.94 -19.27 1.79
N LEU A 8 -8.41 -20.41 2.23
CA LEU A 8 -8.08 -21.52 1.33
C LEU A 8 -9.32 -22.06 0.62
N LYS A 9 -10.42 -22.23 1.36
CA LYS A 9 -11.70 -22.65 0.78
C LYS A 9 -12.24 -21.63 -0.23
N ASN A 10 -12.19 -20.33 0.09
CA ASN A 10 -12.60 -19.27 -0.83
C ASN A 10 -11.75 -19.27 -2.11
N ASN A 11 -10.46 -19.57 -1.99
CA ASN A 11 -9.57 -19.68 -3.14
C ASN A 11 -9.89 -20.89 -4.04
N GLU A 12 -10.38 -22.00 -3.49
CA GLU A 12 -10.86 -23.14 -4.30
C GLU A 12 -12.00 -22.72 -5.22
N ASP A 13 -12.91 -21.85 -4.75
CA ASP A 13 -13.99 -21.31 -5.57
C ASP A 13 -13.48 -20.30 -6.61
N TYR A 14 -12.55 -19.42 -6.23
CA TYR A 14 -11.89 -18.50 -7.16
C TYR A 14 -11.21 -19.25 -8.32
N ALA A 15 -10.42 -20.29 -8.01
CA ALA A 15 -9.64 -21.06 -8.97
C ALA A 15 -10.48 -21.72 -10.07
N LYS A 16 -11.76 -22.04 -9.80
CA LYS A 16 -12.68 -22.62 -10.80
C LYS A 16 -12.98 -21.68 -11.97
N THR A 17 -12.81 -20.37 -11.75
CA THR A 17 -13.10 -19.32 -12.76
C THR A 17 -11.86 -18.55 -13.19
N PHE A 18 -10.69 -18.91 -12.65
CA PHE A 18 -9.42 -18.27 -12.99
C PHE A 18 -9.00 -18.57 -14.43
N SER A 19 -8.44 -17.56 -15.11
CA SER A 19 -7.90 -17.69 -16.47
C SER A 19 -6.47 -17.12 -16.52
N GLY A 20 -5.52 -17.94 -16.94
CA GLY A 20 -4.10 -17.59 -17.03
C GLY A 20 -3.26 -18.72 -17.67
N PRO A 21 -1.92 -18.57 -17.76
CA PRO A 21 -1.12 -17.44 -17.24
C PRO A 21 -1.23 -16.19 -18.12
N LEU A 22 -1.18 -15.03 -17.48
CA LEU A 22 -1.02 -13.75 -18.17
C LEU A 22 0.47 -13.43 -18.36
N PRO A 23 0.84 -12.57 -19.32
CA PRO A 23 2.20 -12.06 -19.44
C PRO A 23 2.69 -11.42 -18.13
N MET A 24 3.99 -11.58 -17.84
CA MET A 24 4.60 -11.03 -16.63
C MET A 24 4.58 -9.49 -16.59
N PRO A 25 4.88 -8.76 -17.68
CA PRO A 25 4.84 -7.29 -17.65
C PRO A 25 3.39 -6.77 -17.52
N PRO A 26 3.13 -5.76 -16.68
CA PRO A 26 1.81 -5.16 -16.55
C PRO A 26 1.34 -4.55 -17.87
N SER A 27 0.14 -4.92 -18.33
CA SER A 27 -0.37 -4.48 -19.63
C SER A 27 -0.62 -2.98 -19.73
N LYS A 28 -0.89 -2.29 -18.59
CA LYS A 28 -1.05 -0.83 -18.55
C LYS A 28 0.25 -0.09 -18.23
N HIS A 29 1.36 -0.79 -17.99
CA HIS A 29 2.65 -0.19 -17.64
C HIS A 29 2.57 0.76 -16.41
N VAL A 30 1.75 0.41 -15.42
CA VAL A 30 1.54 1.21 -14.19
C VAL A 30 1.98 0.43 -12.96
N ALA A 31 2.56 1.14 -12.00
CA ALA A 31 2.76 0.69 -10.63
C ALA A 31 1.95 1.59 -9.68
N VAL A 32 1.28 0.97 -8.71
CA VAL A 32 0.50 1.63 -7.65
C VAL A 32 1.16 1.31 -6.33
N VAL A 33 1.58 2.34 -5.59
CA VAL A 33 1.97 2.21 -4.18
C VAL A 33 0.76 2.62 -3.34
N ALA A 34 0.28 1.71 -2.50
CA ALA A 34 -0.93 1.88 -1.72
C ALA A 34 -0.72 1.40 -0.29
N CYS A 35 -1.73 1.59 0.56
CA CYS A 35 -1.72 1.12 1.92
C CYS A 35 -2.06 -0.40 2.05
N MET A 36 -1.62 -1.08 3.11
CA MET A 36 -2.06 -2.42 3.55
C MET A 36 -3.42 -2.43 4.27
N ASP A 37 -4.04 -1.27 4.48
CA ASP A 37 -5.30 -1.10 5.21
C ASP A 37 -6.37 -2.03 4.62
N ALA A 38 -6.97 -2.85 5.48
CA ALA A 38 -7.95 -3.86 5.10
C ALA A 38 -9.22 -3.30 4.42
N ARG A 39 -9.44 -1.98 4.49
CA ARG A 39 -10.58 -1.28 3.87
C ARG A 39 -10.30 -0.85 2.42
N LEU A 40 -9.06 -0.96 1.93
CA LEU A 40 -8.66 -0.51 0.61
C LEU A 40 -8.52 -1.69 -0.38
N ASP A 41 -9.57 -1.95 -1.15
CA ASP A 41 -9.50 -2.83 -2.33
C ASP A 41 -8.98 -2.02 -3.53
N VAL A 42 -7.66 -2.01 -3.73
CA VAL A 42 -6.98 -1.21 -4.77
C VAL A 42 -7.49 -1.55 -6.17
N TYR A 43 -7.67 -2.83 -6.47
CA TYR A 43 -8.10 -3.27 -7.80
C TYR A 43 -9.49 -2.75 -8.12
N ARG A 44 -10.42 -2.84 -7.16
CA ARG A 44 -11.78 -2.29 -7.35
C ARG A 44 -11.80 -0.77 -7.34
N ALA A 45 -11.05 -0.13 -6.46
CA ALA A 45 -11.00 1.34 -6.36
C ALA A 45 -10.49 2.00 -7.66
N LEU A 46 -9.54 1.36 -8.35
CA LEU A 46 -8.95 1.85 -9.60
C LEU A 46 -9.52 1.21 -10.87
N GLY A 47 -10.44 0.25 -10.75
CA GLY A 47 -11.00 -0.47 -11.89
C GLY A 47 -9.96 -1.30 -12.67
N LEU A 48 -9.01 -1.91 -11.94
CA LEU A 48 -7.93 -2.72 -12.51
C LEU A 48 -8.36 -4.18 -12.68
N GLY A 49 -7.91 -4.79 -13.77
CA GLY A 49 -7.96 -6.23 -14.01
C GLY A 49 -6.65 -6.95 -13.63
N PRO A 50 -6.69 -8.29 -13.50
CA PRO A 50 -5.46 -9.08 -13.31
C PRO A 50 -4.43 -8.81 -14.41
N GLY A 51 -3.17 -8.63 -14.03
CA GLY A 51 -2.05 -8.37 -14.96
C GLY A 51 -1.98 -6.94 -15.50
N GLU A 52 -2.82 -6.01 -15.06
CA GLU A 52 -2.81 -4.64 -15.57
C GLU A 52 -1.80 -3.73 -14.88
N ALA A 53 -1.56 -3.91 -13.57
CA ALA A 53 -0.66 -3.07 -12.78
C ALA A 53 0.13 -3.88 -11.74
N HIS A 54 1.29 -3.37 -11.34
CA HIS A 54 1.90 -3.78 -10.09
C HIS A 54 1.26 -3.00 -8.94
N VAL A 55 0.83 -3.70 -7.89
CA VAL A 55 0.32 -3.06 -6.65
C VAL A 55 1.28 -3.41 -5.52
N ILE A 56 1.84 -2.39 -4.88
CA ILE A 56 2.80 -2.46 -3.79
C ILE A 56 2.12 -1.88 -2.57
N HIS A 57 2.00 -2.67 -1.51
CA HIS A 57 1.37 -2.23 -0.26
C HIS A 57 2.43 -1.73 0.73
N THR A 58 2.08 -0.67 1.45
CA THR A 58 2.83 0.03 2.50
C THR A 58 1.92 0.20 3.72
N ASP A 59 2.43 0.37 4.93
CA ASP A 59 1.59 0.33 6.13
C ASP A 59 0.87 1.66 6.41
N CYS A 60 -0.44 1.64 6.70
CA CYS A 60 -1.15 2.77 7.33
C CYS A 60 -1.91 2.29 8.56
N GLY A 61 -1.21 2.35 9.69
CA GLY A 61 -1.76 2.70 11.01
C GLY A 61 -1.00 3.89 11.59
N MET A 62 -0.20 4.56 10.77
CA MET A 62 0.96 5.37 11.16
C MET A 62 0.62 6.77 11.68
N LEU A 63 -0.64 7.19 11.57
CA LEU A 63 -1.14 8.47 12.11
C LEU A 63 -1.38 8.44 13.62
N THR A 64 -1.54 7.26 14.22
CA THR A 64 -2.09 7.14 15.58
C THR A 64 -1.02 7.05 16.66
N PHE A 65 0.26 7.02 16.30
CA PHE A 65 1.38 6.89 17.21
C PHE A 65 2.62 7.59 16.65
N THR A 66 3.61 7.81 17.51
CA THR A 66 4.95 8.26 17.10
C THR A 66 5.95 7.11 17.06
N ASP A 67 7.02 7.25 16.27
CA ASP A 67 8.14 6.30 16.21
C ASP A 67 8.70 5.96 17.60
N ASP A 68 8.85 6.96 18.47
CA ASP A 68 9.41 6.77 19.81
C ASP A 68 8.46 5.98 20.73
N GLU A 69 7.15 6.27 20.68
CA GLU A 69 6.15 5.55 21.47
C GLU A 69 6.08 4.08 21.07
N PHE A 70 6.04 3.81 19.76
CA PHE A 70 5.96 2.46 19.24
C PHE A 70 7.24 1.65 19.49
N LYS A 71 8.42 2.26 19.30
CA LYS A 71 9.67 1.56 19.62
C LYS A 71 9.82 1.28 21.11
N LYS A 72 9.32 2.18 21.96
CA LYS A 72 9.32 1.98 23.40
C LYS A 72 8.42 0.83 23.81
N SER A 73 7.20 0.72 23.26
CA SER A 73 6.32 -0.40 23.60
C SER A 73 6.94 -1.76 23.25
N ILE A 74 7.58 -1.87 22.08
CA ILE A 74 8.30 -3.10 21.70
C ILE A 74 9.47 -3.37 22.65
N GLN A 75 10.24 -2.34 23.02
CA GLN A 75 11.35 -2.51 23.95
C GLN A 75 10.86 -2.94 25.35
N ASP A 76 9.75 -2.39 25.84
CA ASP A 76 9.19 -2.73 27.14
C ASP A 76 8.68 -4.19 27.17
N GLU A 77 8.12 -4.69 26.05
CA GLU A 77 7.61 -6.06 25.94
C GLU A 77 8.69 -7.11 25.64
N THR A 78 9.66 -6.78 24.78
CA THR A 78 10.64 -7.74 24.25
C THR A 78 12.04 -7.59 24.82
N GLY A 79 12.32 -6.46 25.49
CA GLY A 79 13.67 -6.05 25.89
C GLY A 79 14.53 -5.49 24.75
N ILE A 80 14.04 -5.47 23.51
CA ILE A 80 14.81 -5.10 22.32
C ILE A 80 14.16 -3.90 21.64
N LYS A 81 14.93 -2.83 21.40
CA LYS A 81 14.48 -1.68 20.60
C LYS A 81 14.74 -1.96 19.11
N PRO A 82 13.73 -1.88 18.23
CA PRO A 82 13.94 -2.06 16.79
C PRO A 82 14.83 -0.97 16.18
N GLU A 83 15.71 -1.38 15.27
CA GLU A 83 16.61 -0.47 14.54
C GLU A 83 15.90 0.29 13.42
N TRP A 84 14.94 -0.35 12.75
CA TRP A 84 14.17 0.24 11.66
C TRP A 84 13.26 1.38 12.15
N ALA A 85 13.07 2.41 11.32
CA ALA A 85 12.09 3.47 11.57
C ALA A 85 10.68 2.92 11.33
N THR A 86 9.72 3.35 12.14
CA THR A 86 8.32 2.96 11.92
C THR A 86 7.72 3.74 10.76
N GLU A 87 8.32 4.90 10.43
CA GLU A 87 7.86 5.82 9.38
C GLU A 87 6.47 6.39 9.72
N ALA A 88 6.28 6.73 11.00
CA ALA A 88 5.07 7.41 11.46
C ALA A 88 4.98 8.84 10.91
N PHE A 89 3.77 9.29 10.60
CA PHE A 89 3.51 10.63 10.08
C PHE A 89 2.29 11.25 10.76
N THR A 90 2.15 12.57 10.69
CA THR A 90 1.08 13.31 11.40
C THR A 90 0.08 14.00 10.47
N ASP A 91 0.42 14.14 9.18
CA ASP A 91 -0.43 14.78 8.17
C ASP A 91 -0.42 13.95 6.89
N LEU A 92 -1.63 13.59 6.41
CA LEU A 92 -1.80 12.71 5.25
C LEU A 92 -1.32 13.35 3.95
N GLU A 93 -1.68 14.62 3.72
CA GLU A 93 -1.33 15.26 2.46
C GLU A 93 0.17 15.57 2.39
N GLU A 94 0.75 16.02 3.50
CA GLU A 94 2.17 16.29 3.58
C GLU A 94 3.00 15.01 3.43
N ASP A 95 2.56 13.89 4.00
CA ASP A 95 3.23 12.60 3.80
C ASP A 95 3.16 12.14 2.34
N VAL A 96 2.04 12.37 1.65
CA VAL A 96 1.94 12.15 0.20
C VAL A 96 2.93 13.03 -0.57
N ARG A 97 3.02 14.33 -0.26
CA ARG A 97 4.00 15.23 -0.89
C ARG A 97 5.43 14.77 -0.60
N GLN A 98 5.72 14.33 0.62
CA GLN A 98 7.03 13.83 1.02
C GLN A 98 7.39 12.55 0.28
N SER A 99 6.44 11.62 0.15
CA SER A 99 6.59 10.37 -0.60
C SER A 99 6.86 10.62 -2.07
N ILE A 100 6.16 11.59 -2.69
CA ILE A 100 6.45 12.02 -4.07
C ILE A 100 7.90 12.53 -4.17
N ARG A 101 8.32 13.42 -3.26
CA ARG A 101 9.71 13.93 -3.24
C ARG A 101 10.75 12.83 -3.04
N ARG A 102 10.46 11.78 -2.25
CA ARG A 102 11.34 10.60 -2.09
C ARG A 102 11.52 9.86 -3.41
N ILE A 103 10.44 9.69 -4.18
CA ILE A 103 10.48 9.04 -5.49
C ILE A 103 11.28 9.90 -6.49
N GLU A 104 11.00 11.21 -6.55
CA GLU A 104 11.70 12.14 -7.44
C GLU A 104 13.21 12.21 -7.15
N ALA A 105 13.59 12.17 -5.88
CA ALA A 105 14.99 12.19 -5.46
C ALA A 105 15.72 10.84 -5.67
N SER A 106 14.99 9.77 -5.96
CA SER A 106 15.57 8.44 -6.09
C SER A 106 16.38 8.32 -7.40
N PRO A 107 17.67 7.94 -7.34
CA PRO A 107 18.46 7.71 -8.55
C PRO A 107 18.04 6.43 -9.30
N PHE A 108 17.15 5.62 -8.72
CA PHE A 108 16.74 4.32 -9.27
C PHE A 108 15.34 4.35 -9.90
N VAL A 109 14.50 5.32 -9.55
CA VAL A 109 13.13 5.46 -10.06
C VAL A 109 13.09 6.68 -10.97
N THR A 110 13.56 6.50 -12.22
CA THR A 110 13.86 7.61 -13.15
C THR A 110 13.17 7.48 -14.51
N ARG A 111 12.34 6.45 -14.70
CA ARG A 111 11.76 6.08 -16.02
C ARG A 111 10.27 6.36 -16.14
N GLN A 112 9.63 6.79 -15.07
CA GLN A 112 8.23 7.16 -15.04
C GLN A 112 8.00 8.46 -15.82
N GLU A 113 6.98 8.48 -16.66
CA GLU A 113 6.54 9.69 -17.38
C GLU A 113 5.55 10.51 -16.56
N SER A 114 4.90 9.90 -15.57
CA SER A 114 3.91 10.51 -14.69
C SER A 114 4.06 9.99 -13.26
N LEU A 115 4.07 10.91 -12.29
CA LEU A 115 4.06 10.63 -10.86
C LEU A 115 2.97 11.51 -10.20
N ARG A 116 2.02 10.89 -9.51
CA ARG A 116 0.86 11.56 -8.89
C ARG A 116 0.55 10.92 -7.55
N GLY A 117 0.10 11.72 -6.58
CA GLY A 117 -0.26 11.26 -5.24
C GLY A 117 -1.72 11.54 -4.92
N PHE A 118 -2.33 10.64 -4.15
CA PHE A 118 -3.75 10.70 -3.80
C PHE A 118 -3.98 10.30 -2.35
N VAL A 119 -4.98 10.92 -1.72
CA VAL A 119 -5.55 10.46 -0.45
C VAL A 119 -6.83 9.69 -0.76
N PHE A 120 -6.93 8.46 -0.26
CA PHE A 120 -8.15 7.65 -0.31
C PHE A 120 -8.99 7.90 0.94
N ASP A 121 -10.20 8.44 0.75
CA ASP A 121 -11.16 8.61 1.83
C ASP A 121 -11.91 7.29 2.08
N VAL A 122 -11.60 6.64 3.20
CA VAL A 122 -12.21 5.37 3.63
C VAL A 122 -13.71 5.46 3.92
N ALA A 123 -14.25 6.66 4.14
CA ALA A 123 -15.68 6.86 4.38
C ALA A 123 -16.48 6.99 3.08
N THR A 124 -15.88 7.57 2.03
CA THR A 124 -16.58 7.86 0.77
C THR A 124 -16.12 7.02 -0.41
N GLY A 125 -14.96 6.35 -0.29
CA GLY A 125 -14.30 5.61 -1.37
C GLY A 125 -13.68 6.50 -2.45
N ARG A 126 -13.58 7.82 -2.23
CA ARG A 126 -13.06 8.78 -3.21
C ARG A 126 -11.54 8.93 -3.10
N LEU A 127 -10.91 9.15 -4.25
CA LEU A 127 -9.51 9.59 -4.34
C LEU A 127 -9.49 11.10 -4.53
N THR A 128 -8.76 11.80 -3.67
CA THR A 128 -8.46 13.23 -3.80
C THR A 128 -7.00 13.39 -4.14
N GLU A 129 -6.70 14.07 -5.25
CA GLU A 129 -5.32 14.32 -5.66
C GLU A 129 -4.66 15.38 -4.78
N VAL A 130 -3.42 15.11 -4.37
CA VAL A 130 -2.61 16.06 -3.59
C VAL A 130 -1.74 16.86 -4.54
N THR A 131 -1.91 18.19 -4.54
CA THR A 131 -1.05 19.09 -5.32
C THR A 131 0.29 19.32 -4.61
N LEU A 132 1.37 19.31 -5.39
CA LEU A 132 2.72 19.67 -4.95
C LEU A 132 2.87 21.18 -4.77
#